data_AF-A0A2I9LNN8-F1
#
_entry.id   AF-A0A2I9LNN8-F1
#
_cell.length_a   1.000
_cell.length_b   1.000
_cell.length_c   1.000
_cell.angle_alpha   90.00
_cell.angle_beta   90.00
_cell.angle_gamma   90.00
#
_symmetry.space_group_name_H-M   'P 1'
#
loop_
_entity.id
_entity.type
_entity.pdbx_description
1 polymer ?
#
loop_
_entity_poly.entity_id
_entity_poly.type
_entity_poly.pdbx_seq_one_letter_code
_entity_poly.pdbx_strand_id
1 'polypeptide(L)' 'MAGMAKITLILLIVLVTMHTFANWNAEARRPMRCVHRTCDSGCKRDGYKSGKFINRKCNCYPHGK' A
#
# COMPACT_ATOMS: atom_id res chain seq x y z
N MET A 1 -28.15 -30.21 17.30
CA MET A 1 -26.90 -29.48 17.63
C MET A 1 -25.86 -29.44 16.49
N ALA A 2 -25.89 -30.35 15.51
CA ALA A 2 -24.91 -30.36 14.39
C ALA A 2 -25.05 -29.20 13.38
N GLY A 3 -26.25 -28.61 13.23
CA GLY A 3 -26.49 -27.50 12.29
C GLY A 3 -25.89 -26.16 12.73
N MET A 4 -25.88 -25.89 14.04
CA MET A 4 -25.30 -24.66 14.60
C MET A 4 -23.78 -24.61 14.36
N ALA A 5 -23.09 -25.75 14.52
CA ALA A 5 -21.65 -25.84 14.27
C ALA A 5 -21.27 -25.54 12.81
N LYS A 6 -22.10 -25.96 11.84
CA LYS A 6 -21.89 -25.63 10.42
C LYS A 6 -22.07 -24.13 10.13
N ILE A 7 -23.08 -23.51 10.74
CA ILE A 7 -23.33 -22.07 10.58
C ILE A 7 -22.17 -21.25 11.17
N THR A 8 -21.71 -21.62 12.37
CA THR A 8 -20.55 -20.99 13.01
C THR A 8 -19.29 -21.10 12.15
N LEU A 9 -19.05 -22.26 11.53
CA LEU A 9 -17.89 -22.46 10.66
C LEU A 9 -17.96 -21.55 9.41
N ILE A 10 -19.12 -21.42 8.78
CA ILE A 10 -19.32 -20.54 7.62
C ILE A 10 -19.07 -19.08 7.99
N LEU A 11 -19.60 -18.62 9.13
CA LEU A 11 -19.37 -17.26 9.63
C LEU A 11 -17.89 -16.96 9.87
N LEU A 12 -17.14 -17.91 10.45
CA LEU A 12 -15.70 -17.76 10.67
C LEU A 12 -14.94 -17.63 9.35
N ILE A 13 -15.27 -18.44 8.34
CA ILE A 13 -14.64 -18.35 7.02
C ILE A 13 -14.92 -16.98 6.37
N VAL A 14 -16.16 -16.48 6.46
CA VAL A 14 -16.51 -15.15 5.93
C VAL A 14 -15.75 -14.05 6.66
N LEU A 15 -15.66 -14.09 7.99
CA LEU A 15 -14.91 -13.11 8.77
C LEU A 15 -13.42 -13.10 8.38
N VAL A 16 -12.79 -14.27 8.32
CA VAL A 16 -11.36 -14.39 7.97
C VAL A 16 -11.11 -13.88 6.55
N THR A 17 -11.97 -14.23 5.59
CA THR A 17 -11.82 -13.76 4.19
C THR A 17 -11.99 -12.24 4.09
N MET A 18 -12.97 -11.65 4.79
CA MET A 18 -13.15 -10.19 4.83
C MET A 18 -11.95 -9.46 5.46
N HIS A 19 -11.41 -9.96 6.58
CA HIS A 19 -10.21 -9.38 7.20
C HIS A 19 -8.98 -9.47 6.28
N THR A 20 -8.80 -10.60 5.62
CA THR A 20 -7.68 -10.81 4.69
C THR A 20 -7.79 -9.85 3.50
N PHE A 21 -8.99 -9.64 2.97
CA PHE A 21 -9.23 -8.74 1.83
C PHE A 21 -9.07 -7.27 2.22
N ALA A 22 -9.46 -6.87 3.43
CA ALA A 22 -9.20 -5.54 3.94
C ALA A 22 -7.69 -5.24 4.07
N ASN A 23 -6.90 -6.22 4.55
CA ASN A 23 -5.45 -6.10 4.67
C ASN A 23 -4.76 -5.96 3.30
N TRP A 24 -5.18 -6.75 2.31
CA TRP A 24 -4.66 -6.62 0.93
C TRP A 24 -4.92 -5.25 0.32
N ASN A 25 -6.09 -4.67 0.57
CA ASN A 25 -6.41 -3.32 0.12
C ASN A 25 -5.61 -2.24 0.86
N ALA A 26 -5.22 -2.46 2.10
CA ALA A 26 -4.36 -1.54 2.84
C ALA A 26 -2.94 -1.50 2.26
N GLU A 27 -2.36 -2.65 1.92
CA GLU A 27 -1.02 -2.73 1.32
C GLU A 27 -1.01 -2.26 -0.14
N ALA A 28 -2.05 -2.59 -0.92
CA ALA A 28 -2.23 -2.11 -2.29
C ALA A 28 -2.60 -0.62 -2.38
N ARG A 29 -3.16 -0.04 -1.29
CA ARG A 29 -3.38 1.39 -1.10
C ARG A 29 -2.32 2.04 -0.22
N ARG A 30 -1.06 1.58 -0.18
CA ARG A 30 0.00 2.56 0.05
C ARG A 30 -0.10 3.53 -1.11
N PRO A 31 -0.68 4.73 -0.93
CA PRO A 31 -1.11 5.53 -2.06
C PRO A 31 0.16 5.82 -2.85
N MET A 32 0.14 5.57 -4.15
CA MET A 32 1.19 6.03 -5.07
C MET A 32 1.62 7.48 -4.76
N ARG A 33 0.69 8.29 -4.23
CA ARG A 33 0.91 9.64 -3.70
C ARG A 33 1.81 9.73 -2.45
N CYS A 34 1.68 8.83 -1.48
CA CYS A 34 2.61 8.75 -0.36
C CYS A 34 3.99 8.40 -0.88
N VAL A 35 4.10 7.43 -1.79
CA VAL A 35 5.41 7.07 -2.37
C VAL A 35 6.00 8.24 -3.17
N HIS A 36 5.18 8.97 -3.93
CA HIS A 36 5.61 10.17 -4.64
C HIS A 36 6.09 11.27 -3.69
N ARG A 37 5.32 11.60 -2.64
CA ARG A 37 5.68 12.66 -1.67
C ARG A 37 6.93 12.28 -0.88
N THR A 38 7.06 11.02 -0.49
CA THR A 38 8.24 10.53 0.24
C THR A 38 9.47 10.49 -0.66
N CYS A 39 9.30 10.10 -1.94
CA CYS A 39 10.34 10.14 -2.96
C CYS A 39 10.81 11.57 -3.23
N ASP A 40 9.90 12.52 -3.48
CA ASP A 40 10.26 13.91 -3.73
C ASP A 40 10.95 14.57 -2.53
N SER A 41 10.43 14.34 -1.31
CA SER A 41 11.03 14.86 -0.09
C SER A 41 12.41 14.25 0.19
N GLY A 42 12.57 12.94 -0.07
CA GLY A 42 13.85 12.24 0.07
C GLY A 42 14.90 12.76 -0.91
N CYS A 43 14.56 12.83 -2.20
CA CYS A 43 15.44 13.38 -3.22
C CYS A 43 15.86 14.82 -2.91
N LYS A 44 14.95 15.67 -2.43
CA LYS A 44 15.27 17.03 -1.99
C LYS A 44 16.22 17.08 -0.80
N ARG A 45 16.05 16.16 0.16
CA ARG A 45 16.95 16.04 1.31
C ARG A 45 18.36 15.60 0.90
N ASP A 46 18.47 14.82 -0.17
CA ASP A 46 19.74 14.36 -0.74
C ASP A 46 20.38 15.39 -1.71
N GLY A 47 19.78 16.58 -1.86
CA GLY A 47 20.32 17.68 -2.68
C GLY A 47 19.86 17.72 -4.14
N TYR A 48 18.87 16.90 -4.51
CA TYR A 48 18.24 16.94 -5.84
C TYR A 48 17.09 17.97 -5.88
N LYS A 49 16.73 18.43 -7.08
CA LYS A 49 15.64 19.42 -7.26
C LYS A 49 14.27 18.81 -6.99
N SER A 50 14.06 17.58 -7.45
CA SER A 50 12.79 16.86 -7.28
C SER A 50 12.97 15.36 -7.40
N GLY A 51 11.99 14.62 -6.89
CA GLY A 51 11.89 13.17 -7.06
C GLY A 51 10.55 12.81 -7.71
N LYS A 52 10.56 11.88 -8.67
CA LYS A 52 9.32 11.33 -9.24
C LYS A 52 9.31 9.82 -9.09
N PHE A 53 8.14 9.30 -8.73
CA PHE A 53 7.92 7.87 -8.65
C PHE A 53 7.39 7.34 -10.00
N ILE A 54 8.24 6.60 -10.73
CA ILE A 54 7.96 6.07 -12.08
C ILE A 54 8.26 4.57 -12.06
N ASN A 55 7.38 3.74 -12.62
CA ASN A 55 7.58 2.28 -12.72
C ASN A 55 7.96 1.59 -11.39
N ARG A 56 7.28 1.96 -10.30
CA ARG A 56 7.56 1.45 -8.94
C ARG A 56 8.96 1.79 -8.40
N LYS A 57 9.67 2.76 -8.99
CA LYS A 57 10.97 3.26 -8.53
C LYS A 57 10.95 4.77 -8.31
N CYS A 58 11.72 5.24 -7.34
CA CYS A 58 11.95 6.66 -7.11
C CYS A 58 13.14 7.14 -7.94
N ASN A 59 12.91 8.10 -8.83
CA ASN A 59 13.96 8.72 -9.66
C ASN A 59 14.16 10.16 -9.19
N CYS A 60 15.39 10.50 -8.80
CA CYS A 60 15.77 11.87 -8.42
C CYS A 60 16.30 12.65 -9.64
N TYR A 61 15.90 13.92 -9.74
CA TYR A 61 16.29 14.82 -10.83
C TYR A 61 17.11 15.99 -10.25
N PRO A 62 18.35 16.19 -10.71
CA PRO A 62 19.19 17.28 -10.21
C PRO A 62 18.64 18.64 -10.64
N HIS A 63 19.15 19.72 -10.04
CA HIS A 63 19.01 21.05 -10.62
C HIS A 63 19.63 21.00 -12.02
N GLY A 64 18.83 21.27 -13.04
CA GLY A 64 19.27 21.19 -14.44
C GLY A 64 20.58 21.94 -14.65
N LYS A 65 21.45 21.39 -15.49
CA LYS A 65 22.46 22.20 -16.17
C LYS A 65 21.78 23.16 -17.13
#